data_AF-A0A7C3WQK0-F1
#
_entry.id   AF-A0A7C3WQK0-F1
#
_cell.length_a   1.000
_cell.length_b   1.000
_cell.length_c   1.000
_cell.angle_alpha   90.00
_cell.angle_beta   90.00
_cell.angle_gamma   90.00
#
_symmetry.space_group_name_H-M   'P 1'
#
loop_
_entity.id
_entity.type
_entity.pdbx_description
1 polymer ?
#
loop_
_entity_poly.entity_id
_entity_poly.type
_entity_poly.pdbx_seq_one_letter_code
_entity_poly.pdbx_strand_id
1 'polypeptide(L)' 'MNIKIFELGFILTLIGLGVIIASFLLAVIKGKAKVNGGCIVLIGPIPLIFIANKKASTTLILISLIILLVVVLLMLHLF' A
#
# COMPACT_ATOMS: atom_id res chain seq x y z
N MET A 1 -9.78 -16.33 -25.91
CA MET A 1 -8.98 -15.43 -25.04
C MET A 1 -8.18 -14.51 -25.96
N ASN A 2 -8.38 -13.19 -25.91
CA ASN A 2 -7.73 -12.28 -26.85
C ASN A 2 -6.29 -11.99 -26.36
N ILE A 3 -5.31 -12.69 -26.95
CA ILE A 3 -3.90 -12.69 -26.52
C ILE A 3 -3.34 -11.26 -26.43
N LYS A 4 -3.82 -10.34 -27.27
CA LYS A 4 -3.40 -8.93 -27.30
C LYS A 4 -3.67 -8.15 -26.00
N ILE A 5 -4.79 -8.41 -25.32
CA ILE A 5 -5.15 -7.70 -24.08
C ILE A 5 -4.27 -8.17 -22.92
N PHE A 6 -3.96 -9.47 -22.92
CA PHE A 6 -3.06 -10.06 -21.93
C PHE A 6 -1.63 -9.53 -22.07
N GLU A 7 -1.10 -9.46 -23.28
CA GLU A 7 0.23 -8.88 -23.55
C GLU A 7 0.31 -7.40 -23.14
N LEU A 8 -0.72 -6.61 -23.44
CA LEU A 8 -0.81 -5.21 -23.03
C LEU A 8 -0.82 -5.05 -21.50
N GLY A 9 -1.62 -5.86 -20.81
CA GLY A 9 -1.67 -5.86 -19.34
C GLY A 9 -0.33 -6.29 -18.72
N PHE A 10 0.33 -7.29 -19.31
CA PHE A 10 1.63 -7.77 -18.87
C PHE A 10 2.72 -6.71 -19.03
N ILE A 11 2.79 -6.06 -20.20
CA ILE A 11 3.72 -4.96 -20.48
C ILE A 11 3.50 -3.78 -19.52
N LEU A 12 2.24 -3.39 -19.31
CA LEU A 12 1.92 -2.28 -18.41
C LEU A 12 2.29 -2.58 -16.96
N THR A 13 2.10 -3.83 -16.51
CA THR A 13 2.50 -4.29 -15.18
C THR A 13 4.02 -4.23 -15.00
N LEU A 14 4.78 -4.67 -16.00
CA LEU A 14 6.25 -4.62 -15.97
C LEU A 14 6.77 -3.17 -15.93
N ILE A 15 6.17 -2.28 -16.71
CA ILE A 15 6.52 -0.85 -16.69
C ILE A 15 6.21 -0.24 -15.32
N GLY A 16 5.03 -0.51 -14.77
CA GLY A 16 4.63 -0.03 -13.44
C GLY A 16 5.58 -0.50 -12.34
N LEU A 17 5.96 -1.79 -12.38
CA LEU A 17 6.92 -2.37 -11.45
C LEU A 17 8.30 -1.68 -11.56
N GLY A 18 8.76 -1.44 -12.79
CA GLY A 18 10.02 -0.73 -13.05
C GLY A 18 10.04 0.68 -12.47
N VAL A 19 8.95 1.44 -12.63
CA VAL A 19 8.81 2.80 -12.08
C VAL A 19 8.85 2.80 -10.55
N ILE A 20 8.16 1.85 -9.90
CA ILE A 20 8.15 1.72 -8.44
C ILE A 20 9.56 1.44 -7.93
N ILE A 21 10.25 0.47 -8.53
CA ILE A 21 11.61 0.08 -8.14
C ILE A 21 12.60 1.25 -8.34
N ALA A 22 12.57 1.90 -9.50
CA ALA A 22 13.44 3.04 -9.78
C ALA A 22 13.20 4.20 -8.81
N SER A 23 11.94 4.51 -8.51
CA SER A 23 11.56 5.54 -7.54
C SER A 23 12.08 5.21 -6.14
N PHE A 24 11.95 3.95 -5.73
CA PHE A 24 12.47 3.46 -4.45
C PHE A 24 13.99 3.58 -4.37
N LEU A 25 14.72 3.12 -5.38
CA LEU A 25 16.19 3.23 -5.43
C LEU A 25 16.65 4.70 -5.37
N LEU A 26 16.02 5.59 -6.14
CA LEU A 26 16.32 7.02 -6.11
C LEU A 26 16.05 7.64 -4.73
N ALA A 27 14.98 7.22 -4.04
CA ALA A 27 14.66 7.68 -2.70
C ALA A 27 15.71 7.21 -1.67
N VAL A 28 16.22 5.99 -1.81
CA VAL A 28 17.28 5.42 -0.94
C VAL A 28 18.60 6.15 -1.18
N ILE A 29 19.03 6.32 -2.44
CA ILE A 29 20.32 6.94 -2.80
C ILE A 29 20.39 8.40 -2.33
N LYS A 30 19.28 9.14 -2.36
CA LYS A 30 19.24 10.56 -1.95
C LYS A 30 19.51 10.78 -0.46
N GLY A 31 19.60 9.75 0.39
CA GLY A 31 20.13 9.80 1.77
C GLY A 31 19.40 10.72 2.77
N LYS A 32 18.44 11.54 2.32
CA LYS A 32 17.60 12.42 3.13
C LYS A 32 16.27 11.76 3.53
N ALA A 33 16.16 10.45 3.39
CA ALA A 33 14.99 9.72 3.80
C ALA A 33 15.01 9.59 5.33
N LYS A 34 14.58 10.64 6.05
CA LYS A 34 13.87 10.40 7.31
C LYS A 34 12.81 9.36 6.96
N VAL A 35 12.94 8.14 7.47
CA VAL A 35 11.96 7.09 7.26
C VAL A 35 10.68 7.57 7.93
N ASN A 36 9.86 8.26 7.15
CA ASN A 36 8.49 8.63 7.48
C ASN A 36 7.54 7.51 7.03
N GLY A 37 8.07 6.32 6.77
CA GLY A 37 7.29 5.12 6.51
C GLY A 37 6.77 4.53 7.81
N GLY A 38 5.50 4.15 7.80
CA GLY A 38 4.94 3.24 8.79
C GLY A 38 4.41 2.00 8.08
N CYS A 39 4.33 0.90 8.80
CA CYS A 39 3.71 -0.33 8.36
C CYS A 39 2.40 -0.53 9.13
N ILE A 40 1.35 -0.98 8.43
CA ILE A 40 0.12 -1.44 9.07
C ILE A 40 0.01 -2.93 8.74
N VAL A 41 0.03 -3.77 9.76
CA VAL A 41 -0.17 -5.20 9.64
C VAL A 41 -1.58 -5.50 10.13
N LEU A 42 -2.47 -5.92 9.23
CA LEU A 42 -3.80 -6.41 9.62
C LEU A 42 -3.71 -7.90 9.93
N ILE A 43 -3.82 -8.26 11.21
CA ILE A 43 -3.96 -9.66 11.64
C ILE A 43 -5.44 -9.88 11.95
N GLY A 44 -6.17 -10.42 10.97
CA GLY A 44 -7.63 -10.42 11.00
C GLY A 44 -8.19 -8.98 10.98
N PRO A 45 -9.34 -8.69 11.63
CA PRO A 45 -9.91 -7.35 11.67
C PRO A 45 -9.14 -6.40 12.60
N ILE A 46 -8.04 -6.83 13.22
CA ILE A 46 -7.28 -6.02 14.18
C ILE A 46 -6.08 -5.39 13.45
N PRO A 47 -6.05 -4.05 13.29
CA PRO A 47 -4.91 -3.36 12.70
C PRO A 47 -3.78 -3.15 13.73
N LEU A 48 -2.55 -3.56 13.39
CA LEU A 48 -1.31 -3.27 14.13
C LEU A 48 -0.50 -2.21 13.38
N ILE A 49 -0.29 -1.07 14.01
CA ILE A 49 0.28 0.11 13.35
C ILE A 49 1.69 0.38 13.90
N PHE A 50 2.71 0.21 13.06
CA PHE A 50 4.11 0.51 13.37
C PHE A 50 4.54 1.78 12.63
N ILE A 51 4.75 2.88 13.35
CA ILE A 51 5.02 4.20 12.74
C ILE A 51 6.40 4.71 13.16
N ALA A 52 7.23 5.07 12.18
CA ALA A 52 8.54 5.68 12.44
C ALA A 52 8.48 7.20 12.68
N ASN A 53 7.40 7.90 12.31
CA ASN A 53 7.25 9.35 12.53
C ASN A 53 5.80 9.78 12.85
N LYS A 54 5.61 10.57 13.92
CA LYS A 54 4.33 11.16 14.34
C LYS A 54 3.54 11.88 13.24
N LYS A 55 4.20 12.46 12.22
CA LYS A 55 3.50 13.18 11.13
C LYS A 55 2.89 12.25 10.08
N ALA A 56 3.51 11.09 9.84
CA ALA A 56 2.94 10.03 8.99
C ALA A 56 1.84 9.24 9.73
N SER A 57 1.87 9.28 11.08
CA SER A 57 0.92 8.62 11.97
C SER A 57 -0.54 8.88 11.61
N THR A 58 -0.91 10.16 11.43
CA THR A 58 -2.33 10.54 11.31
C THR A 58 -2.96 10.05 10.02
N THR A 59 -2.23 10.13 8.90
CA THR A 59 -2.72 9.68 7.59
C THR A 59 -2.84 8.15 7.53
N LEU A 60 -1.86 7.43 8.07
CA LEU A 60 -1.87 5.96 8.13
C LEU A 60 -3.00 5.45 9.05
N ILE A 61 -3.21 6.09 10.19
CA ILE A 61 -4.32 5.75 11.10
C ILE A 61 -5.67 5.95 10.41
N LEU A 62 -5.86 7.07 9.69
CA LEU A 62 -7.10 7.34 8.96
C LEU A 62 -7.34 6.30 7.86
N ILE A 63 -6.30 5.94 7.09
CA ILE A 63 -6.38 4.87 6.09
C ILE A 63 -6.76 3.53 6.73
N SER A 64 -6.16 3.20 7.87
CA SER A 64 -6.44 1.95 8.60
C SER A 64 -7.88 1.90 9.09
N LEU A 65 -8.41 3.04 9.55
CA LEU A 65 -9.79 3.14 10.03
C LEU A 65 -10.80 2.96 8.91
N ILE A 66 -10.54 3.56 7.74
CA ILE A 66 -11.38 3.39 6.55
C ILE A 66 -11.38 1.93 6.09
N ILE A 67 -10.21 1.30 6.02
CA ILE A 67 -10.08 -0.11 5.63
C ILE A 67 -10.83 -1.01 6.62
N LEU A 68 -10.67 -0.76 7.92
CA LEU A 68 -11.40 -1.50 8.96
C LEU A 68 -12.91 -1.37 8.78
N LEU A 69 -13.41 -0.15 8.55
CA LEU A 69 -14.83 0.11 8.33
C LEU A 69 -15.36 -0.67 7.13
N VAL A 70 -14.63 -0.66 6.01
CA VAL A 70 -14.99 -1.41 4.80
C VAL A 70 -15.02 -2.91 5.08
N VAL A 71 -14.01 -3.45 5.76
CA VAL A 71 -13.94 -4.89 6.12
C VAL A 71 -15.10 -5.30 7.02
N VAL A 72 -15.42 -4.49 8.03
CA VAL A 72 -16.55 -4.75 8.93
C VAL A 72 -17.88 -4.69 8.17
N LEU A 73 -18.06 -3.70 7.28
CA LEU A 73 -19.27 -3.59 6.48
C LEU A 73 -19.44 -4.78 5.54
N LEU A 74 -18.34 -5.25 4.93
CA LEU A 74 -18.34 -6.44 4.09
C LEU A 74 -18.70 -7.68 4.90
N MET A 75 -18.10 -7.86 6.08
CA MET A 75 -18.40 -8.97 6.97
C MET A 75 -19.87 -8.98 7.42
N LEU A 76 -20.43 -7.81 7.74
CA LEU A 76 -21.83 -7.66 8.14
C LEU A 76 -22.80 -7.93 6.99
N HIS A 77 -22.46 -7.51 5.77
CA HIS A 77 -23.31 -7.77 4.60
C HIS A 77 -23.24 -9.23 4.13
N LEU A 78 -22.12 -9.92 4.40
CA LEU A 78 -21.90 -11.31 4.01
C LEU A 78 -22.52 -12.33 4.99
N PHE A 79 -22.95 -11.89 6.18
CA PHE A 79 -23.58 -12.70 7.23
C PHE A 79 -25.10 -12.48 7.26
#